data_AF-A0A933AQ07-F1
#
_entry.id   AF-A0A933AQ07-F1
#
_cell.length_a   1.000
_cell.length_b   1.000
_cell.length_c   1.000
_cell.angle_alpha   90.00
_cell.angle_beta   90.00
_cell.angle_gamma   90.00
#
_symmetry.space_group_name_H-M   'P 1'
#
loop_
_entity.id
_entity.type
_entity.pdbx_description
1 polymer ?
#
loop_
_entity_poly.entity_id
_entity_poly.type
_entity_poly.pdbx_seq_one_letter_code
_entity_poly.pdbx_strand_id
1 'polypeptide(L)'
;MPINVPTRHNHKLEQVVGKINQDVELRQLWKCANVNAVDRSGLTDHGEVHIRIIANIALKLLRLLVDKGIEPSVVKNYGMTGDDAEVIVVLAECLHDLGIAIHREDHERHSLTLARPKLKELLDGIYAVEEGTIITSEVLHAIVAHRWDTPCLTIEAGVVKVADALDITQGRSRILFEAGQVNIHSVSAAAIDSVTLKSGEVKPIGIEIKMSNSAGIFQIDELLKRKLRNSSIADYVEIEARIEGEVEKRLVKFYTF
;
A
#
# COMPACT_ATOMS: atom_id res chain seq x y z
N MET A 1 -17.38 4.22 -3.92
CA MET A 1 -16.90 4.32 -5.32
C MET A 1 -16.09 3.07 -5.61
N PRO A 2 -16.41 2.29 -6.66
CA PRO A 2 -15.75 1.01 -6.88
C PRO A 2 -14.22 1.13 -6.92
N ILE A 3 -13.54 0.12 -6.40
CA ILE A 3 -12.11 -0.11 -6.64
C ILE A 3 -11.93 -0.28 -8.15
N ASN A 4 -11.02 0.52 -8.70
CA ASN A 4 -10.66 0.47 -10.11
C ASN A 4 -9.14 0.34 -10.20
N VAL A 5 -8.68 -0.81 -10.67
CA VAL A 5 -7.27 -1.13 -10.89
C VAL A 5 -7.10 -1.68 -12.31
N PRO A 6 -5.96 -1.42 -12.98
CA PRO A 6 -5.74 -1.90 -14.34
C PRO A 6 -5.44 -3.41 -14.36
N THR A 7 -6.46 -4.22 -14.65
CA THR A 7 -6.38 -5.70 -14.73
C THR A 7 -5.62 -6.19 -15.96
N ARG A 8 -5.50 -5.37 -17.01
CA ARG A 8 -4.87 -5.73 -18.29
C ARG A 8 -5.48 -7.01 -18.86
N HIS A 9 -4.70 -8.09 -18.97
CA HIS A 9 -5.13 -9.39 -19.50
C HIS A 9 -5.32 -10.44 -18.39
N ASN A 10 -5.18 -10.05 -17.13
CA ASN A 10 -5.32 -10.94 -15.98
C ASN A 10 -6.81 -11.14 -15.63
N HIS A 11 -7.41 -12.19 -16.20
CA HIS A 11 -8.81 -12.52 -15.98
C HIS A 11 -9.12 -12.93 -14.53
N LYS A 12 -8.15 -13.51 -13.80
CA LYS A 12 -8.34 -13.86 -12.38
C LYS A 12 -8.49 -12.58 -11.55
N LEU A 13 -7.62 -11.60 -11.78
CA LEU A 13 -7.70 -10.30 -11.12
C LEU A 13 -8.98 -9.54 -11.50
N GLU A 14 -9.41 -9.60 -12.75
CA GLU A 14 -10.70 -9.02 -13.18
C GLU A 14 -11.89 -9.60 -12.38
N GLN A 15 -11.94 -10.92 -12.22
CA GLN A 15 -12.98 -11.58 -11.42
C GLN A 15 -12.90 -11.19 -9.94
N VAL A 16 -11.70 -11.17 -9.35
CA VAL A 16 -11.47 -10.75 -7.96
C VAL A 16 -11.94 -9.31 -7.73
N VAL A 17 -11.54 -8.38 -8.60
CA VAL A 17 -11.97 -6.96 -8.51
C VAL A 17 -13.48 -6.82 -8.69
N GLY A 18 -14.08 -7.61 -9.59
CA GLY A 18 -15.53 -7.68 -9.77
C GLY A 18 -16.24 -8.08 -8.48
N LYS A 19 -15.76 -9.12 -7.80
CA LYS A 19 -16.30 -9.57 -6.51
C LYS A 19 -16.09 -8.56 -5.39
N ILE A 20 -14.90 -7.96 -5.27
CA ILE A 20 -14.61 -6.90 -4.29
C ILE A 20 -15.61 -5.75 -4.43
N ASN A 21 -15.87 -5.31 -5.66
CA ASN A 21 -16.79 -4.21 -5.93
C ASN A 21 -18.27 -4.53 -5.63
N GLN A 22 -18.63 -5.81 -5.58
CA GLN A 22 -19.98 -6.28 -5.24
C GLN A 22 -20.12 -6.62 -3.75
N ASP A 23 -19.02 -6.77 -3.00
CA ASP A 23 -19.05 -7.12 -1.58
C ASP A 23 -19.45 -5.91 -0.72
N VAL A 24 -20.71 -5.93 -0.29
CA VAL A 24 -21.30 -4.88 0.57
C VAL A 24 -20.67 -4.87 1.96
N GLU A 25 -20.32 -6.04 2.50
CA GLU A 25 -19.73 -6.16 3.84
C GLU A 25 -18.31 -5.61 3.85
N LEU A 26 -17.48 -5.96 2.87
CA LEU A 26 -16.12 -5.45 2.72
C LEU A 26 -16.11 -3.92 2.64
N ARG A 27 -16.99 -3.35 1.81
CA ARG A 27 -17.13 -1.89 1.71
C ARG A 27 -17.58 -1.26 3.04
N GLN A 28 -18.46 -1.93 3.78
CA GLN A 28 -18.89 -1.46 5.09
C GLN A 28 -17.76 -1.56 6.13
N LEU A 29 -16.91 -2.59 6.07
CA LEU A 29 -15.73 -2.70 6.93
C LEU A 29 -14.73 -1.58 6.67
N TRP A 30 -14.46 -1.21 5.42
CA TRP A 30 -13.63 -0.03 5.11
C TRP A 30 -14.20 1.25 5.70
N LYS A 31 -15.53 1.43 5.63
CA LYS A 31 -16.18 2.59 6.26
C LYS A 31 -16.02 2.56 7.78
N CYS A 32 -16.20 1.40 8.42
CA CYS A 32 -16.01 1.24 9.87
C CYS A 32 -14.56 1.53 10.30
N ALA A 33 -13.59 1.02 9.55
CA ALA A 33 -12.17 1.34 9.74
C ALA A 33 -11.91 2.84 9.63
N ASN A 34 -12.47 3.49 8.61
CA ASN A 34 -12.27 4.92 8.40
C ASN A 34 -12.87 5.79 9.52
N VAL A 35 -14.05 5.43 10.04
CA VAL A 35 -14.64 6.12 11.21
C VAL A 35 -13.74 6.00 12.43
N ASN A 36 -13.13 4.82 12.66
CA ASN A 36 -12.19 4.64 13.76
C ASN A 36 -10.91 5.45 13.57
N ALA A 37 -10.37 5.50 12.34
CA ALA A 37 -9.17 6.25 12.02
C ALA A 37 -9.40 7.78 12.11
N VAL A 38 -10.33 8.30 11.32
CA VAL A 38 -10.55 9.74 11.14
C VAL A 38 -11.35 10.31 12.31
N ASP A 39 -12.59 9.86 12.48
CA ASP A 39 -13.54 10.51 13.39
C ASP A 39 -13.18 10.29 14.86
N ARG A 40 -12.68 9.10 15.21
CA ARG A 40 -12.38 8.73 16.61
C ARG A 40 -10.93 8.98 17.01
N SER A 41 -9.98 8.84 16.08
CA SER A 41 -8.54 8.89 16.40
C SER A 41 -7.80 10.09 15.78
N GLY A 42 -8.45 10.90 14.94
CA GLY A 42 -7.82 12.06 14.29
C GLY A 42 -6.69 11.68 13.32
N LEU A 43 -6.69 10.44 12.82
CA LEU A 43 -5.73 9.96 11.84
C LEU A 43 -6.20 10.27 10.41
N THR A 44 -5.31 10.10 9.44
CA THR A 44 -5.64 10.18 8.01
C THR A 44 -6.61 9.09 7.59
N ASP A 45 -7.25 9.27 6.43
CA ASP A 45 -8.17 8.28 5.86
C ASP A 45 -7.53 6.89 5.77
N HIS A 46 -8.29 5.86 6.13
CA HIS A 46 -7.99 4.44 5.95
C HIS A 46 -9.22 3.76 5.32
N GLY A 47 -9.92 4.50 4.46
CA GLY A 47 -11.16 4.09 3.82
C GLY A 47 -10.98 3.68 2.35
N GLU A 48 -12.08 3.62 1.62
CA GLU A 48 -12.10 3.17 0.21
C GLU A 48 -11.14 3.96 -0.72
N VAL A 49 -10.89 5.24 -0.41
CA VAL A 49 -9.97 6.08 -1.19
C VAL A 49 -8.52 5.61 -0.99
N HIS A 50 -8.10 5.38 0.26
CA HIS A 50 -6.82 4.76 0.60
C HIS A 50 -6.60 3.45 -0.12
N ILE A 51 -7.52 2.50 0.07
CA ILE A 51 -7.44 1.16 -0.51
C ILE A 51 -7.27 1.22 -2.03
N ARG A 52 -8.01 2.11 -2.71
CA ARG A 52 -7.89 2.27 -4.16
C ARG A 52 -6.51 2.78 -4.59
N ILE A 53 -5.94 3.73 -3.85
CA ILE A 53 -4.63 4.32 -4.19
C ILE A 53 -3.54 3.27 -4.05
N ILE A 54 -3.44 2.64 -2.88
CA ILE A 54 -2.39 1.68 -2.56
C ILE A 54 -2.49 0.42 -3.41
N ALA A 55 -3.70 -0.07 -3.76
CA ALA A 55 -3.85 -1.20 -4.69
C ALA A 55 -3.31 -0.90 -6.09
N ASN A 56 -3.50 0.34 -6.58
CA ASN A 56 -2.92 0.76 -7.87
C ASN A 56 -1.39 0.90 -7.79
N ILE A 57 -0.88 1.45 -6.68
CA ILE A 57 0.55 1.58 -6.43
C ILE A 57 1.20 0.19 -6.36
N ALA A 58 0.61 -0.75 -5.61
CA ALA A 58 1.10 -2.11 -5.46
C ALA A 58 1.22 -2.85 -6.79
N LEU A 59 0.19 -2.79 -7.64
CA LEU A 59 0.26 -3.36 -8.99
C LEU A 59 1.39 -2.74 -9.82
N LYS A 60 1.55 -1.42 -9.74
CA LYS A 60 2.60 -0.73 -10.49
C LYS A 60 4.00 -1.12 -9.99
N LEU A 61 4.20 -1.22 -8.68
CA LEU A 61 5.46 -1.66 -8.08
C LEU A 61 5.79 -3.10 -8.48
N LEU A 62 4.83 -4.03 -8.34
CA LEU A 62 5.02 -5.42 -8.74
C LEU A 62 5.39 -5.53 -10.22
N ARG A 63 4.70 -4.80 -11.09
CA ARG A 63 4.97 -4.80 -12.53
C ARG A 63 6.35 -4.24 -12.85
N LEU A 64 6.79 -3.15 -12.20
CA LEU A 64 8.15 -2.61 -12.37
C LEU A 64 9.23 -3.62 -11.97
N LEU A 65 9.01 -4.41 -10.91
CA LEU A 65 9.90 -5.47 -10.50
C LEU A 65 9.96 -6.59 -11.55
N VAL A 66 8.80 -7.07 -12.00
CA VAL A 66 8.69 -8.14 -13.01
C VAL A 66 9.29 -7.71 -14.35
N ASP A 67 9.04 -6.47 -14.79
CA ASP A 67 9.61 -5.89 -16.01
C ASP A 67 11.16 -5.84 -15.97
N LYS A 68 11.75 -5.86 -14.76
CA LYS A 68 13.20 -5.91 -14.51
C LYS A 68 13.72 -7.30 -14.19
N GLY A 69 12.90 -8.33 -14.37
CA GLY A 69 13.28 -9.74 -14.17
C GLY A 69 13.31 -10.18 -12.71
N ILE A 70 12.73 -9.41 -11.79
CA ILE A 70 12.56 -9.85 -10.40
C ILE A 70 11.36 -10.79 -10.33
N GLU A 71 11.62 -12.04 -10.00
CA GLU A 71 10.62 -13.11 -9.93
C GLU A 71 9.76 -12.97 -8.65
N PRO A 72 8.41 -12.95 -8.74
CA PRO A 72 7.54 -12.96 -7.57
C PRO A 72 7.70 -14.24 -6.74
N SER A 73 7.50 -14.16 -5.42
CA SER A 73 7.73 -15.32 -4.56
C SER A 73 6.71 -16.43 -4.80
N VAL A 74 5.47 -16.10 -5.13
CA VAL A 74 4.45 -17.12 -5.44
C VAL A 74 4.83 -17.96 -6.67
N VAL A 75 5.47 -17.33 -7.67
CA VAL A 75 5.98 -18.00 -8.87
C VAL A 75 7.14 -18.91 -8.48
N LYS A 76 8.14 -18.35 -7.80
CA LYS A 76 9.36 -19.06 -7.40
C LYS A 76 9.09 -20.27 -6.50
N ASN A 77 8.18 -20.13 -5.53
CA ASN A 77 7.99 -21.09 -4.46
C ASN A 77 6.91 -22.13 -4.75
N TYR A 78 5.92 -21.78 -5.56
CA TYR A 78 4.75 -22.63 -5.82
C TYR A 78 4.51 -22.93 -7.30
N GLY A 79 5.30 -22.37 -8.22
CA GLY A 79 5.11 -22.55 -9.65
C GLY A 79 3.84 -21.89 -10.20
N MET A 80 3.28 -20.93 -9.46
CA MET A 80 2.15 -20.11 -9.90
C MET A 80 2.60 -19.06 -10.93
N THR A 81 1.70 -18.20 -11.40
CA THR A 81 2.02 -17.22 -12.45
C THR A 81 2.15 -15.80 -11.91
N GLY A 82 2.67 -14.88 -12.74
CA GLY A 82 2.68 -13.46 -12.41
C GLY A 82 1.28 -12.89 -12.19
N ASP A 83 0.26 -13.45 -12.85
CA ASP A 83 -1.14 -13.06 -12.64
C ASP A 83 -1.61 -13.35 -11.20
N ASP A 84 -1.10 -14.42 -10.60
CA ASP A 84 -1.39 -14.81 -9.23
C ASP A 84 -0.72 -13.88 -8.21
N ALA A 85 0.49 -13.40 -8.52
CA ALA A 85 1.16 -12.37 -7.72
C ALA A 85 0.38 -11.04 -7.72
N GLU A 86 -0.20 -10.65 -8.87
CA GLU A 86 -1.07 -9.47 -8.96
C GLU A 86 -2.34 -9.62 -8.10
N VAL A 87 -2.93 -10.81 -8.07
CA VAL A 87 -4.08 -11.12 -7.20
C VAL A 87 -3.71 -11.01 -5.73
N ILE A 88 -2.55 -11.54 -5.32
CA ILE A 88 -2.07 -11.46 -3.93
C ILE A 88 -1.94 -10.00 -3.49
N VAL A 89 -1.22 -9.17 -4.26
CA VAL A 89 -0.96 -7.79 -3.82
C VAL A 89 -2.25 -6.97 -3.77
N VAL A 90 -3.18 -7.15 -4.71
CA VAL A 90 -4.46 -6.42 -4.69
C VAL A 90 -5.35 -6.87 -3.53
N LEU A 91 -5.45 -8.17 -3.28
CA LEU A 91 -6.23 -8.69 -2.14
C LEU A 91 -5.63 -8.24 -0.81
N ALA A 92 -4.30 -8.29 -0.66
CA ALA A 92 -3.62 -7.83 0.54
C ALA A 92 -3.93 -6.35 0.80
N GLU A 93 -3.77 -5.48 -0.20
CA GLU A 93 -4.09 -4.06 -0.06
C GLU A 93 -5.56 -3.83 0.32
N CYS A 94 -6.49 -4.57 -0.27
CA CYS A 94 -7.91 -4.45 0.03
C CYS A 94 -8.29 -4.90 1.45
N LEU A 95 -7.45 -5.69 2.12
CA LEU A 95 -7.77 -6.35 3.38
C LEU A 95 -6.84 -5.96 4.53
N HIS A 96 -5.71 -5.29 4.27
CA HIS A 96 -4.64 -5.10 5.25
C HIS A 96 -5.07 -4.30 6.49
N ASP A 97 -5.97 -3.34 6.32
CA ASP A 97 -6.42 -2.40 7.34
C ASP A 97 -7.80 -2.70 7.95
N LEU A 98 -8.43 -3.83 7.58
CA LEU A 98 -9.78 -4.15 8.10
C LEU A 98 -9.83 -4.19 9.63
N GLY A 99 -8.74 -4.59 10.29
CA GLY A 99 -8.60 -4.64 11.73
C GLY A 99 -8.79 -3.29 12.41
N ILE A 100 -8.59 -2.17 11.71
CA ILE A 100 -8.90 -0.83 12.24
C ILE A 100 -10.38 -0.70 12.59
N ALA A 101 -11.28 -1.44 11.93
CA ALA A 101 -12.70 -1.49 12.30
C ALA A 101 -12.94 -2.05 13.72
N ILE A 102 -11.97 -2.81 14.26
CA ILE A 102 -11.94 -3.31 15.63
C ILE A 102 -11.15 -2.35 16.51
N HIS A 103 -9.87 -2.13 16.21
CA HIS A 103 -8.98 -1.24 16.94
C HIS A 103 -7.74 -0.85 16.11
N ARG A 104 -7.18 0.33 16.36
CA ARG A 104 -5.99 0.82 15.63
C ARG A 104 -4.70 0.11 16.05
N GLU A 105 -4.54 -0.17 17.34
CA GLU A 105 -3.41 -0.93 17.86
C GLU A 105 -3.50 -2.39 17.43
N ASP A 106 -2.39 -2.95 16.97
CA ASP A 106 -2.29 -4.34 16.46
C ASP A 106 -3.28 -4.66 15.33
N HIS A 107 -3.74 -3.63 14.60
CA HIS A 107 -4.72 -3.75 13.52
C HIS A 107 -4.36 -4.81 12.48
N GLU A 108 -3.07 -5.03 12.21
CA GLU A 108 -2.59 -6.02 11.25
C GLU A 108 -3.01 -7.45 11.68
N ARG A 109 -2.97 -7.73 12.98
CA ARG A 109 -3.43 -9.02 13.52
C ARG A 109 -4.94 -9.10 13.56
N HIS A 110 -5.63 -8.02 13.94
CA HIS A 110 -7.09 -7.95 13.89
C HIS A 110 -7.63 -8.13 12.46
N SER A 111 -6.91 -7.65 11.45
CA SER A 111 -7.24 -7.82 10.05
C SER A 111 -7.30 -9.29 9.65
N LEU A 112 -6.48 -10.19 10.22
CA LEU A 112 -6.46 -11.61 9.84
C LEU A 112 -7.81 -12.29 10.08
N THR A 113 -8.47 -11.98 11.20
CA THR A 113 -9.76 -12.57 11.56
C THR A 113 -10.86 -12.14 10.59
N LEU A 114 -10.80 -10.90 10.09
CA LEU A 114 -11.76 -10.36 9.11
C LEU A 114 -11.40 -10.76 7.67
N ALA A 115 -10.12 -10.83 7.34
CA ALA A 115 -9.62 -11.12 6.01
C ALA A 115 -9.78 -12.59 5.63
N ARG A 116 -9.57 -13.54 6.55
CA ARG A 116 -9.66 -14.98 6.23
C ARG A 116 -11.02 -15.41 5.65
N PRO A 117 -12.18 -15.08 6.24
CA PRO A 117 -13.47 -15.42 5.65
C PRO A 117 -13.70 -14.69 4.32
N LYS A 118 -13.29 -13.42 4.21
CA LYS A 118 -13.38 -12.65 2.96
C LYS A 118 -12.56 -13.28 1.83
N LEU A 119 -11.34 -13.73 2.11
CA LEU A 119 -10.51 -14.43 1.14
C LEU A 119 -11.18 -15.70 0.62
N LYS A 120 -11.86 -16.44 1.49
CA LYS A 120 -12.60 -17.63 1.07
C LYS A 120 -13.70 -17.28 0.05
N GLU A 121 -14.47 -16.22 0.31
CA GLU A 121 -15.56 -15.76 -0.56
C GLU A 121 -15.05 -15.17 -1.89
N LEU A 122 -14.02 -14.33 -1.80
CA LEU A 122 -13.43 -13.64 -2.95
C LEU A 122 -12.74 -14.62 -3.90
N LEU A 123 -12.08 -15.67 -3.39
CA LEU A 123 -11.37 -16.66 -4.20
C LEU A 123 -12.26 -17.80 -4.73
N ASP A 124 -13.46 -17.97 -4.18
CA ASP A 124 -14.37 -19.07 -4.52
C ASP A 124 -14.69 -19.15 -6.02
N GLY A 125 -14.53 -20.32 -6.64
CA GLY A 125 -14.76 -20.49 -8.07
C GLY A 125 -13.74 -19.82 -9.02
N ILE A 126 -12.71 -19.15 -8.49
CA ILE A 126 -11.57 -18.63 -9.28
C ILE A 126 -10.38 -19.59 -9.20
N TYR A 127 -10.17 -20.19 -8.03
CA TYR A 127 -9.03 -21.07 -7.75
C TYR A 127 -9.48 -22.43 -7.22
N ALA A 128 -8.70 -23.47 -7.50
CA ALA A 128 -8.82 -24.75 -6.79
C ALA A 128 -8.45 -24.58 -5.31
N VAL A 129 -8.77 -25.58 -4.48
CA VAL A 129 -8.55 -25.51 -3.02
C VAL A 129 -7.06 -25.32 -2.71
N GLU A 130 -6.18 -26.02 -3.43
CA GLU A 130 -4.74 -25.96 -3.27
C GLU A 130 -4.20 -24.55 -3.57
N GLU A 131 -4.53 -24.02 -4.76
CA GLU A 131 -4.11 -22.69 -5.20
C GLU A 131 -4.69 -21.59 -4.30
N GLY A 132 -5.98 -21.65 -3.99
CA GLY A 132 -6.65 -20.69 -3.11
C GLY A 132 -6.07 -20.69 -1.69
N THR A 133 -5.55 -21.83 -1.23
CA THR A 133 -4.84 -21.92 0.05
C THR A 133 -3.49 -21.20 -0.01
N ILE A 134 -2.74 -21.34 -1.11
CA ILE A 134 -1.48 -20.62 -1.33
C ILE A 134 -1.73 -19.11 -1.37
N ILE A 135 -2.66 -18.64 -2.20
CA ILE A 135 -3.02 -17.22 -2.30
C ILE A 135 -3.46 -16.67 -0.94
N THR A 136 -4.30 -17.42 -0.20
CA THR A 136 -4.71 -17.01 1.15
C THR A 136 -3.49 -16.84 2.05
N SER A 137 -2.57 -17.81 2.07
CA SER A 137 -1.39 -17.78 2.95
C SER A 137 -0.52 -16.56 2.64
N GLU A 138 -0.26 -16.31 1.36
CA GLU A 138 0.54 -15.16 0.90
C GLU A 138 -0.12 -13.82 1.24
N VAL A 139 -1.44 -13.70 1.04
CA VAL A 139 -2.18 -12.49 1.40
C VAL A 139 -2.14 -12.25 2.90
N LEU A 140 -2.43 -13.26 3.74
CA LEU A 140 -2.40 -13.08 5.20
C LEU A 140 -1.00 -12.75 5.71
N HIS A 141 0.04 -13.34 5.12
CA HIS A 141 1.43 -12.97 5.41
C HIS A 141 1.71 -11.51 5.06
N ALA A 142 1.32 -11.04 3.87
CA ALA A 142 1.46 -9.64 3.48
C ALA A 142 0.72 -8.69 4.44
N ILE A 143 -0.47 -9.07 4.90
CA ILE A 143 -1.24 -8.32 5.90
C ILE A 143 -0.50 -8.24 7.24
N VAL A 144 0.16 -9.28 7.75
CA VAL A 144 0.95 -9.11 8.98
C VAL A 144 2.22 -8.32 8.73
N ALA A 145 2.86 -8.59 7.59
CA ALA A 145 4.15 -8.05 7.25
C ALA A 145 4.11 -6.56 6.92
N HIS A 146 2.98 -5.97 6.51
CA HIS A 146 2.90 -4.53 6.18
C HIS A 146 3.17 -3.61 7.38
N ARG A 147 3.11 -4.14 8.61
CA ARG A 147 3.57 -3.46 9.82
C ARG A 147 5.04 -3.03 9.68
N TRP A 148 5.36 -1.86 10.20
CA TRP A 148 6.66 -1.22 9.95
C TRP A 148 7.87 -2.01 10.48
N ASP A 149 7.74 -2.76 11.58
CA ASP A 149 8.82 -3.52 12.25
C ASP A 149 8.82 -5.02 11.91
N THR A 150 7.81 -5.54 11.21
CA THR A 150 7.72 -6.96 10.82
C THR A 150 8.47 -7.20 9.51
N PRO A 151 9.48 -8.09 9.42
CA PRO A 151 10.17 -8.37 8.16
C PRO A 151 9.25 -9.00 7.09
N CYS A 152 9.32 -8.51 5.85
CA CYS A 152 8.65 -9.15 4.72
C CYS A 152 9.44 -10.38 4.24
N LEU A 153 8.79 -11.54 4.15
CA LEU A 153 9.40 -12.79 3.68
C LEU A 153 9.21 -13.05 2.17
N THR A 154 8.33 -12.30 1.51
CA THR A 154 7.99 -12.46 0.09
C THR A 154 8.02 -11.13 -0.64
N ILE A 155 8.24 -11.15 -1.96
CA ILE A 155 8.26 -9.94 -2.80
C ILE A 155 6.92 -9.22 -2.70
N GLU A 156 5.83 -9.97 -2.73
CA GLU A 156 4.45 -9.51 -2.63
C GLU A 156 4.21 -8.75 -1.32
N ALA A 157 4.64 -9.30 -0.18
CA ALA A 157 4.57 -8.61 1.11
C ALA A 157 5.41 -7.32 1.14
N GLY A 158 6.57 -7.31 0.47
CA GLY A 158 7.40 -6.12 0.32
C GLY A 158 6.74 -5.03 -0.52
N VAL A 159 6.09 -5.42 -1.61
CA VAL A 159 5.29 -4.55 -2.48
C VAL A 159 4.16 -3.91 -1.68
N VAL A 160 3.37 -4.71 -0.95
CA VAL A 160 2.24 -4.21 -0.14
C VAL A 160 2.71 -3.21 0.90
N LYS A 161 3.78 -3.55 1.64
CA LYS A 161 4.36 -2.65 2.64
C LYS A 161 4.77 -1.29 2.06
N VAL A 162 5.45 -1.30 0.91
CA VAL A 162 5.96 -0.07 0.30
C VAL A 162 4.82 0.72 -0.35
N ALA A 163 3.83 0.05 -0.95
CA ALA A 163 2.69 0.71 -1.54
C ALA A 163 1.86 1.49 -0.51
N ASP A 164 1.56 0.88 0.64
CA ASP A 164 0.92 1.57 1.76
C ASP A 164 1.74 2.80 2.22
N ALA A 165 3.06 2.66 2.32
CA ALA A 165 3.96 3.73 2.73
C ALA A 165 4.03 4.92 1.75
N LEU A 166 3.54 4.76 0.51
CA LEU A 166 3.59 5.79 -0.53
C LEU A 166 2.32 6.64 -0.62
N ASP A 167 1.27 6.30 0.12
CA ASP A 167 0.05 7.12 0.22
C ASP A 167 0.24 8.31 1.18
N ILE A 168 1.25 9.14 0.91
CA ILE A 168 1.70 10.25 1.78
C ILE A 168 1.47 11.64 1.19
N THR A 169 0.66 11.75 0.12
CA THR A 169 0.45 13.02 -0.60
C THR A 169 -0.50 13.98 0.13
N GLN A 170 -0.29 15.29 -0.08
CA GLN A 170 -1.05 16.37 0.58
C GLN A 170 -2.58 16.32 0.41
N GLY A 171 -3.08 15.68 -0.66
CA GLY A 171 -4.52 15.56 -0.90
C GLY A 171 -5.28 14.89 0.25
N ARG A 172 -4.57 14.11 1.07
CA ARG A 172 -5.11 13.34 2.20
C ARG A 172 -5.11 14.08 3.53
N SER A 173 -4.15 14.96 3.76
CA SER A 173 -4.03 15.74 5.00
C SER A 173 -4.85 17.02 4.99
N ARG A 174 -5.31 17.45 3.80
CA ARG A 174 -6.05 18.71 3.62
C ARG A 174 -7.28 18.84 4.51
N ILE A 175 -8.08 17.77 4.65
CA ILE A 175 -9.30 17.80 5.46
C ILE A 175 -8.97 17.97 6.96
N LEU A 176 -7.98 17.24 7.48
CA LEU A 176 -7.54 17.36 8.88
C LEU A 176 -6.92 18.72 9.18
N PHE A 177 -6.17 19.27 8.22
CA PHE A 177 -5.57 20.60 8.32
C PHE A 177 -6.65 21.70 8.33
N GLU A 178 -7.63 21.62 7.43
CA GLU A 178 -8.77 22.55 7.37
C GLU A 178 -9.70 22.42 8.61
N ALA A 179 -9.75 21.24 9.23
CA ALA A 179 -10.46 21.01 10.49
C ALA A 179 -9.70 21.52 11.75
N GLY A 180 -8.56 22.19 11.58
CA GLY A 180 -7.81 22.82 12.67
C GLY A 180 -6.93 21.87 13.50
N GLN A 181 -6.81 20.60 13.10
CA GLN A 181 -5.91 19.64 13.74
C GLN A 181 -4.51 19.75 13.13
N VAL A 182 -3.76 20.78 13.55
CA VAL A 182 -2.38 21.00 13.10
C VAL A 182 -1.41 20.21 13.97
N ASN A 183 -0.83 19.14 13.42
CA ASN A 183 0.26 18.40 14.04
C ASN A 183 1.42 18.20 13.04
N ILE A 184 2.55 17.65 13.50
CA ILE A 184 3.73 17.48 12.64
C ILE A 184 3.44 16.57 11.44
N HIS A 185 2.54 15.58 11.59
CA HIS A 185 2.16 14.68 10.52
C HIS A 185 1.31 15.38 9.45
N SER A 186 0.32 16.19 9.85
CA SER A 186 -0.51 16.93 8.90
C SER A 186 0.31 17.97 8.13
N VAL A 187 1.23 18.68 8.79
CA VAL A 187 2.12 19.68 8.17
C VAL A 187 3.10 19.05 7.20
N SER A 188 3.75 17.95 7.59
CA SER A 188 4.72 17.27 6.73
C SER A 188 4.06 16.56 5.55
N ALA A 189 2.86 15.99 5.70
CA ALA A 189 2.09 15.45 4.58
C ALA A 189 1.64 16.56 3.61
N ALA A 190 1.25 17.72 4.12
CA ALA A 190 0.92 18.88 3.28
C ALA A 190 2.11 19.42 2.48
N ALA A 191 3.34 19.05 2.86
CA ALA A 191 4.54 19.40 2.11
C ALA A 191 4.82 18.46 0.93
N ILE A 192 4.15 17.30 0.81
CA ILE A 192 4.33 16.35 -0.29
C ILE A 192 3.37 16.67 -1.43
N ASP A 193 3.89 17.21 -2.54
CA ASP A 193 3.10 17.59 -3.69
C ASP A 193 2.66 16.40 -4.53
N SER A 194 3.60 15.50 -4.82
CA SER A 194 3.34 14.31 -5.62
C SER A 194 4.36 13.21 -5.37
N VAL A 195 3.93 11.96 -5.51
CA VAL A 195 4.77 10.77 -5.53
C VAL A 195 4.61 10.12 -6.90
N THR A 196 5.72 9.95 -7.63
CA THR A 196 5.72 9.37 -8.97
C THR A 196 6.57 8.11 -9.00
N LEU A 197 5.95 7.00 -9.37
CA LEU A 197 6.65 5.74 -9.66
C LEU A 197 7.15 5.70 -11.11
N LYS A 198 8.42 5.37 -11.30
CA LYS A 198 9.09 5.18 -12.59
C LYS A 198 9.98 3.94 -12.57
N SER A 199 10.41 3.48 -13.74
CA SER A 199 11.59 2.58 -13.79
C SER A 199 12.76 3.35 -13.22
N GLY A 200 13.49 2.75 -12.28
CA GLY A 200 14.71 3.36 -11.76
C GLY A 200 15.85 3.32 -12.77
N GLU A 201 16.84 4.17 -12.52
CA GLU A 201 18.08 4.29 -13.29
C GLU A 201 19.12 3.27 -12.81
N VAL A 202 19.25 3.08 -11.50
CA VAL A 202 20.20 2.13 -10.88
C VAL A 202 19.47 0.90 -10.35
N LYS A 203 18.37 1.10 -9.63
CA LYS A 203 17.54 0.02 -9.08
C LYS A 203 16.26 -0.20 -9.92
N PRO A 204 15.59 -1.37 -9.82
CA PRO A 204 14.34 -1.63 -10.55
C PRO A 204 13.25 -0.56 -10.40
N ILE A 205 13.02 -0.09 -9.18
CA ILE A 205 11.96 0.87 -8.85
C ILE A 205 12.58 2.23 -8.53
N GLY A 206 12.19 3.26 -9.29
CA GLY A 206 12.48 4.65 -8.98
C GLY A 206 11.26 5.35 -8.39
N ILE A 207 11.42 6.00 -7.23
CA ILE A 207 10.38 6.77 -6.57
C ILE A 207 10.81 8.23 -6.53
N GLU A 208 10.11 9.08 -7.27
CA GLU A 208 10.32 10.52 -7.25
C GLU A 208 9.28 11.20 -6.35
N ILE A 209 9.74 11.95 -5.35
CA ILE A 209 8.89 12.69 -4.41
C ILE A 209 9.14 14.17 -4.60
N LYS A 210 8.11 14.90 -5.01
CA LYS A 210 8.14 16.36 -5.11
C LYS A 210 7.53 16.98 -3.87
N MET A 211 8.20 17.98 -3.32
CA MET A 211 7.80 18.62 -2.07
C MET A 211 7.87 20.14 -2.17
N SER A 212 6.93 20.81 -1.52
CA SER A 212 6.87 22.27 -1.48
C SER A 212 7.84 22.88 -0.46
N ASN A 213 8.23 22.11 0.57
CA ASN A 213 9.18 22.54 1.60
C ASN A 213 9.83 21.34 2.32
N SER A 214 10.81 21.63 3.19
CA SER A 214 11.62 20.63 3.90
C SER A 214 10.85 19.77 4.92
N ALA A 215 9.65 20.17 5.38
CA ALA A 215 8.87 19.39 6.33
C ALA A 215 8.47 18.00 5.78
N GLY A 216 8.38 17.86 4.45
CA GLY A 216 8.08 16.59 3.79
C GLY A 216 9.12 15.49 4.06
N ILE A 217 10.36 15.86 4.38
CA ILE A 217 11.42 14.89 4.76
C ILE A 217 10.98 14.03 5.95
N PHE A 218 10.18 14.59 6.87
CA PHE A 218 9.67 13.83 8.02
C PHE A 218 8.77 12.67 7.58
N GLN A 219 7.90 12.84 6.57
CA GLN A 219 7.08 11.74 6.03
C GLN A 219 7.96 10.66 5.40
N ILE A 220 9.00 11.08 4.69
CA ILE A 220 9.95 10.17 4.05
C ILE A 220 10.69 9.34 5.10
N ASP A 221 11.22 9.97 6.15
CA ASP A 221 12.00 9.27 7.17
C ASP A 221 11.12 8.42 8.11
N GLU A 222 9.99 8.94 8.59
CA GLU A 222 9.17 8.26 9.60
C GLU A 222 8.23 7.20 9.02
N LEU A 223 7.75 7.35 7.79
CA LEU A 223 6.86 6.36 7.17
C LEU A 223 7.63 5.50 6.15
N LEU A 224 8.12 6.12 5.08
CA LEU A 224 8.64 5.39 3.93
C LEU A 224 9.93 4.63 4.27
N LYS A 225 10.94 5.31 4.82
CA LYS A 225 12.25 4.73 5.13
C LYS A 225 12.17 3.63 6.18
N ARG A 226 11.34 3.83 7.23
CA ARG A 226 11.09 2.82 8.26
C ARG A 226 10.48 1.55 7.69
N LYS A 227 9.43 1.67 6.88
CA LYS A 227 8.79 0.52 6.23
C LYS A 227 9.74 -0.13 5.22
N LEU A 228 10.42 0.66 4.40
CA LEU A 228 11.33 0.15 3.38
C LEU A 228 12.45 -0.70 3.97
N ARG A 229 13.03 -0.31 5.12
CA ARG A 229 14.10 -1.06 5.78
C ARG A 229 13.72 -2.51 6.13
N ASN A 230 12.45 -2.75 6.45
CA ASN A 230 11.94 -4.09 6.77
C ASN A 230 11.15 -4.71 5.60
N SER A 231 11.33 -4.19 4.39
CA SER A 231 10.73 -4.70 3.18
C SER A 231 11.70 -5.63 2.45
N SER A 232 11.17 -6.69 1.85
CA SER A 232 11.91 -7.61 0.98
C SER A 232 12.35 -6.96 -0.33
N ILE A 233 11.76 -5.80 -0.69
CA ILE A 233 12.10 -5.06 -1.90
C ILE A 233 13.01 -3.85 -1.65
N ALA A 234 13.55 -3.70 -0.44
CA ALA A 234 14.41 -2.57 -0.05
C ALA A 234 15.57 -2.33 -1.02
N ASP A 235 16.25 -3.42 -1.41
CA ASP A 235 17.40 -3.37 -2.30
C ASP A 235 17.01 -3.04 -3.76
N TYR A 236 15.72 -3.08 -4.10
CA TYR A 236 15.20 -2.80 -5.44
C TYR A 236 14.61 -1.40 -5.60
N VAL A 237 14.60 -0.59 -4.54
CA VAL A 237 14.00 0.74 -4.53
C VAL A 237 15.08 1.82 -4.38
N GLU A 238 15.05 2.81 -5.26
CA GLU A 238 15.77 4.09 -5.13
C GLU A 238 14.76 5.23 -4.96
N ILE A 239 15.06 6.17 -4.06
CA ILE A 239 14.18 7.30 -3.75
C ILE A 239 14.93 8.61 -4.02
N GLU A 240 14.29 9.48 -4.78
CA GLU A 240 14.76 10.84 -5.04
C GLU A 240 13.71 11.86 -4.55
N ALA A 241 14.07 12.67 -3.56
CA ALA A 241 13.21 13.74 -3.05
C ALA A 241 13.72 15.12 -3.49
N ARG A 242 12.83 15.90 -4.12
CA ARG A 242 13.09 17.24 -4.65
C ARG A 242 12.23 18.29 -3.95
N ILE A 243 12.86 19.37 -3.50
CA ILE A 243 12.18 20.51 -2.86
C ILE A 243 12.07 21.65 -3.87
N GLU A 244 10.86 21.96 -4.33
CA GLU A 244 10.58 22.94 -5.40
C GLU A 244 10.06 24.30 -4.88
N GLY A 245 10.00 24.52 -3.56
CA GLY A 245 9.52 25.77 -2.95
C GLY A 245 10.34 27.04 -3.31
N GLU A 246 9.62 28.15 -3.51
CA GLU A 246 10.18 29.48 -3.83
C GLU A 246 10.60 30.30 -2.60
N VAL A 247 9.95 30.11 -1.44
CA VAL A 247 10.00 31.05 -0.30
C VAL A 247 10.80 30.54 0.91
N GLU A 248 11.16 29.25 0.94
CA GLU A 248 11.92 28.67 2.05
C GLU A 248 13.42 28.94 1.88
N LYS A 249 14.11 29.31 2.97
CA LYS A 249 15.58 29.34 2.99
C LYS A 249 16.07 27.90 2.82
N ARG A 250 16.41 27.51 1.59
CA ARG A 250 16.78 26.12 1.22
C ARG A 250 17.97 25.64 2.04
N LEU A 251 17.71 24.94 3.14
CA LEU A 251 18.74 24.28 3.95
C LEU A 251 19.25 23.00 3.25
N VAL A 252 18.38 22.34 2.48
CA VAL A 252 18.66 21.14 1.69
C VAL A 252 18.00 21.29 0.32
N LYS A 253 18.70 20.97 -0.77
CA LYS A 253 18.15 21.02 -2.15
C LYS A 253 17.79 19.63 -2.71
N PHE A 254 18.51 18.61 -2.29
CA PHE A 254 18.35 17.22 -2.71
C PHE A 254 18.50 16.32 -1.49
N TYR A 255 17.66 15.30 -1.36
CA TYR A 255 17.77 14.25 -0.34
C TYR A 255 17.64 12.89 -1.04
N THR A 256 18.64 12.04 -0.83
CA THR A 256 18.77 10.71 -1.46
C THR A 256 19.19 9.69 -0.42
N PHE A 257 18.61 8.49 -0.44
CA PHE A 257 19.02 7.36 0.39
C PHE A 257 18.61 6.03 -0.25
#